data_AF-A0A6V8LDJ4-F1
#
_entry.id   AF-A0A6V8LDJ4-F1
#
_cell.length_a   1.000
_cell.length_b   1.000
_cell.length_c   1.000
_cell.angle_alpha   90.00
_cell.angle_beta   90.00
_cell.angle_gamma   90.00
#
_symmetry.space_group_name_H-M   'P 1'
#
loop_
_entity.id
_entity.type
_entity.pdbx_description
1 polymer ?
#
loop_
_entity_poly.entity_id
_entity_poly.type
_entity_poly.pdbx_seq_one_letter_code
_entity_poly.pdbx_strand_id
1 'polypeptide(L)'
;MTSQHDPTEQLRRTIDLLWGEWARPARGPKPSLTLDRIVDAAIALADREGIDALSMRRVAAELGAGTMSLYRHVPGKAELLALMLDKVSDPGRRPPAWQVPAGEPWWRWWHAARTRCTCGTPGSCRSTGPAP
;
A
#
# COMPACT_ATOMS: atom_id res chain seq x y z
N MET A 1 -23.06 22.34 -6.70
CA MET A 1 -23.49 21.05 -6.11
C MET A 1 -22.26 20.31 -5.64
N THR A 2 -21.70 20.70 -4.50
CA THR A 2 -20.61 19.99 -3.82
C THR A 2 -21.24 19.28 -2.64
N SER A 3 -21.31 17.96 -2.69
CA SER A 3 -21.88 17.14 -1.61
C SER A 3 -21.13 17.42 -0.32
N GLN A 4 -21.74 18.17 0.59
CA GLN A 4 -21.29 18.31 1.97
C GLN A 4 -21.40 16.93 2.61
N HIS A 5 -20.27 16.25 2.75
CA HIS A 5 -20.14 15.11 3.64
C HIS A 5 -19.79 15.63 5.03
N ASP A 6 -20.33 15.00 6.06
CA ASP A 6 -19.96 15.28 7.44
C ASP A 6 -18.48 14.90 7.64
N PRO A 7 -17.60 15.84 8.02
CA PRO A 7 -16.17 15.57 8.19
C PRO A 7 -15.89 14.49 9.25
N THR A 8 -16.77 14.31 10.24
CA THR A 8 -16.61 13.25 11.25
C THR A 8 -16.95 11.87 10.71
N GLU A 9 -17.91 11.75 9.79
CA GLU A 9 -18.23 10.50 9.11
C GLU A 9 -17.11 10.08 8.17
N GLN A 10 -16.54 11.03 7.43
CA GLN A 10 -15.40 10.77 6.55
C GLN A 10 -14.16 10.34 7.33
N LEU A 11 -13.90 10.95 8.48
CA LEU A 11 -12.81 10.53 9.38
C LEU A 11 -13.04 9.12 9.93
N ARG A 12 -14.26 8.79 10.36
CA ARG A 12 -14.60 7.43 10.84
C ARG A 12 -14.34 6.38 9.76
N ARG A 13 -14.82 6.59 8.54
CA ARG A 13 -14.52 5.69 7.41
C ARG A 13 -13.02 5.54 7.15
N THR A 14 -12.27 6.63 7.25
CA THR A 14 -10.81 6.60 7.05
C THR A 14 -10.11 5.80 8.14
N ILE A 15 -10.49 5.99 9.41
CA ILE A 15 -9.97 5.24 10.54
C ILE A 15 -10.31 3.75 10.42
N ASP A 16 -11.54 3.43 10.02
CA ASP A 16 -11.97 2.03 9.80
C ASP A 16 -11.17 1.34 8.70
N LEU A 17 -10.78 2.08 7.64
CA LEU A 17 -9.95 1.56 6.56
C LEU A 17 -8.49 1.33 6.98
N LEU A 18 -7.94 2.20 7.83
CA LEU A 18 -6.54 2.13 8.26
C LEU A 18 -6.32 1.14 9.41
N TRP A 19 -7.24 1.11 10.38
CA TRP A 19 -7.03 0.42 11.66
C TRP A 19 -8.23 -0.42 12.13
N GLY A 20 -9.32 -0.51 11.34
CA GLY A 20 -10.53 -1.27 11.67
C GLY A 20 -10.62 -2.67 11.03
N GLU A 21 -11.69 -3.40 11.35
CA GLU A 21 -11.99 -4.78 10.91
C GLU A 21 -12.41 -4.90 9.43
N TRP A 22 -11.66 -4.35 8.47
CA TRP A 22 -11.83 -4.81 7.08
C TRP A 22 -11.17 -6.19 6.94
N ALA A 23 -11.93 -7.19 7.37
CA ALA A 23 -11.61 -8.59 7.34
C ALA A 23 -11.03 -8.98 5.98
N ARG A 24 -9.88 -9.67 6.01
CA ARG A 24 -9.35 -10.43 4.86
C ARG A 24 -10.53 -11.20 4.23
N PRO A 25 -10.86 -10.97 2.95
CA PRO A 25 -12.01 -11.64 2.35
C PRO A 25 -11.84 -13.16 2.49
N ALA A 26 -12.85 -13.79 3.11
CA ALA A 26 -12.92 -15.23 3.29
C ALA A 26 -12.91 -15.96 1.94
N ARG A 27 -12.41 -17.19 1.95
CA ARG A 27 -12.12 -18.02 0.78
C ARG A 27 -13.37 -18.21 -0.11
N GLY A 28 -13.37 -17.53 -1.27
CA GLY A 28 -14.36 -17.59 -2.35
C GLY A 28 -13.76 -17.08 -3.66
N PRO A 29 -14.50 -17.04 -4.79
CA PRO A 29 -14.00 -16.50 -6.06
C PRO A 29 -13.48 -15.07 -5.84
N LYS A 30 -12.19 -14.83 -6.17
CA LYS A 30 -11.53 -13.55 -5.88
C LYS A 30 -12.35 -12.40 -6.48
N PRO A 31 -12.87 -11.46 -5.66
CA PRO A 31 -13.46 -10.24 -6.19
C PRO A 31 -12.45 -9.56 -7.10
N SER A 32 -12.89 -9.13 -8.29
CA SER A 32 -11.99 -8.51 -9.27
C SER A 32 -11.37 -7.22 -8.75
N LEU A 33 -12.02 -6.53 -7.82
CA LEU A 33 -11.54 -5.30 -7.19
C LEU A 33 -11.64 -5.42 -5.66
N THR A 34 -10.50 -5.33 -4.99
CA THR A 34 -10.38 -5.31 -3.52
C THR A 34 -9.58 -4.09 -3.10
N LEU A 35 -9.76 -3.64 -1.85
CA LEU A 35 -9.02 -2.51 -1.28
C LEU A 35 -7.50 -2.74 -1.40
N ASP A 36 -7.03 -3.92 -0.99
CA ASP A 36 -5.63 -4.31 -1.09
C ASP A 36 -5.06 -4.17 -2.50
N ARG A 37 -5.81 -4.64 -3.51
CA ARG A 37 -5.41 -4.57 -4.91
C ARG A 37 -5.33 -3.13 -5.41
N ILE A 38 -6.23 -2.26 -4.94
CA ILE A 38 -6.20 -0.83 -5.26
C ILE A 38 -4.93 -0.19 -4.67
N VAL A 39 -4.63 -0.45 -3.40
CA VAL A 39 -3.46 0.11 -2.72
C VAL A 39 -2.17 -0.42 -3.36
N ASP A 40 -2.09 -1.70 -3.70
CA ASP A 40 -0.92 -2.29 -4.37
C ASP A 40 -0.66 -1.66 -5.74
N ALA A 41 -1.70 -1.46 -6.55
CA ALA A 41 -1.57 -0.78 -7.84
C ALA A 41 -1.17 0.69 -7.69
N ALA A 42 -1.69 1.38 -6.67
CA ALA A 42 -1.32 2.76 -6.38
C ALA A 42 0.14 2.89 -5.97
N ILE A 43 0.66 1.96 -5.15
CA ILE A 43 2.08 1.90 -4.78
C ILE A 43 2.95 1.64 -6.03
N ALA A 44 2.59 0.66 -6.86
CA ALA A 44 3.35 0.34 -8.06
C ALA A 44 3.36 1.48 -9.10
N LEU A 45 2.29 2.28 -9.16
CA LEU A 45 2.24 3.49 -9.97
C LEU A 45 3.16 4.58 -9.40
N ALA A 46 3.09 4.82 -8.09
CA ALA A 46 3.95 5.80 -7.42
C ALA A 46 5.44 5.44 -7.49
N ASP A 47 5.78 4.16 -7.43
CA ASP A 47 7.17 3.70 -7.57
C ASP A 47 7.73 3.93 -8.99
N ARG A 48 6.88 3.87 -10.03
CA ARG A 48 7.29 4.06 -11.43
C ARG A 48 7.30 5.52 -11.88
N GLU A 49 6.29 6.29 -11.48
CA GLU A 49 6.04 7.63 -12.02
C GLU A 49 6.08 8.74 -10.96
N GLY A 50 6.28 8.38 -9.69
CA GLY A 50 6.24 9.30 -8.57
C GLY A 50 4.83 9.58 -8.05
N ILE A 51 4.77 10.19 -6.87
CA ILE A 51 3.51 10.49 -6.16
C ILE A 51 2.69 11.57 -6.89
N ASP A 52 3.35 12.45 -7.63
CA ASP A 52 2.70 13.55 -8.36
C ASP A 52 1.83 13.04 -9.51
N ALA A 53 2.22 11.92 -10.15
CA ALA A 53 1.46 11.27 -11.21
C ALA A 53 0.23 10.51 -10.67
N LEU A 54 0.12 10.32 -9.35
CA LEU A 54 -0.95 9.56 -8.73
C LEU A 54 -2.28 10.34 -8.77
N SER A 55 -3.28 9.78 -9.45
CA SER A 55 -4.66 10.27 -9.41
C SER A 55 -5.65 9.11 -9.40
N MET A 56 -6.86 9.34 -8.86
CA MET A 56 -7.92 8.30 -8.83
C MET A 56 -8.21 7.72 -10.22
N ARG A 57 -8.17 8.56 -11.26
CA ARG A 57 -8.40 8.16 -12.65
C ARG A 57 -7.25 7.31 -13.19
N ARG A 58 -6.00 7.66 -12.89
CA ARG A 58 -4.81 6.86 -13.27
C ARG A 58 -4.83 5.49 -12.61
N VAL A 59 -5.12 5.43 -11.31
CA VAL A 59 -5.20 4.15 -10.57
C VAL A 59 -6.33 3.27 -11.11
N ALA A 60 -7.49 3.87 -11.44
CA ALA A 60 -8.59 3.15 -12.08
C ALA A 60 -8.19 2.58 -13.45
N ALA A 61 -7.50 3.38 -14.27
CA ALA A 61 -6.99 2.96 -15.58
C ALA A 61 -5.97 1.81 -15.47
N GLU A 62 -5.04 1.88 -14.52
CA GLU A 62 -4.06 0.82 -14.25
C GLU A 62 -4.73 -0.51 -13.88
N LEU A 63 -5.85 -0.44 -13.15
CA LEU A 63 -6.61 -1.61 -12.72
C LEU A 63 -7.62 -2.11 -13.76
N GLY A 64 -7.79 -1.40 -14.89
CA GLY A 64 -8.85 -1.67 -15.86
C GLY A 64 -10.27 -1.52 -15.27
N ALA A 65 -10.42 -0.72 -14.21
CA ALA A 65 -11.67 -0.51 -13.49
C ALA A 65 -12.26 0.88 -13.77
N GLY A 66 -13.58 1.02 -13.63
CA GLY A 66 -14.23 2.33 -13.68
C GLY A 66 -13.95 3.16 -12.43
N THR A 67 -13.77 4.48 -12.58
CA THR A 67 -13.51 5.40 -11.45
C THR A 67 -14.58 5.31 -10.35
N MET A 68 -15.85 5.11 -10.74
CA MET A 68 -16.97 4.93 -9.79
C MET A 68 -16.82 3.68 -8.91
N SER A 69 -16.16 2.63 -9.39
CA SER A 69 -15.89 1.45 -8.58
C SER A 69 -14.76 1.69 -7.59
N LEU A 70 -13.76 2.51 -7.93
CA LEU A 70 -12.71 2.91 -6.98
C LEU A 70 -13.29 3.70 -5.82
N TYR A 71 -14.17 4.67 -6.10
CA TYR A 71 -14.76 5.52 -5.06
C TYR A 71 -15.64 4.76 -4.05
N ARG A 72 -16.10 3.54 -4.39
CA ARG A 72 -16.78 2.66 -3.43
C ARG A 72 -15.85 2.09 -2.37
N HIS A 73 -14.57 1.94 -2.68
CA HIS A 73 -13.57 1.38 -1.75
C HIS A 73 -12.81 2.47 -1.01
N VAL A 74 -12.48 3.57 -1.70
CA VAL A 74 -11.71 4.67 -1.13
C VAL A 74 -12.40 5.98 -1.44
N PRO A 75 -12.74 6.80 -0.42
CA PRO A 75 -13.50 8.02 -0.62
C PRO A 75 -12.72 9.09 -1.41
N GLY A 76 -11.39 9.07 -1.38
CA GLY A 76 -10.58 10.07 -2.07
C GLY A 76 -9.09 9.74 -2.18
N LYS A 77 -8.35 10.68 -2.77
CA LYS A 77 -6.89 10.58 -2.95
C LYS A 77 -6.16 10.64 -1.61
N ALA A 78 -6.62 11.47 -0.67
CA ALA A 78 -5.97 11.63 0.62
C ALA A 78 -6.01 10.32 1.44
N GLU A 79 -7.15 9.65 1.43
CA GLU A 79 -7.35 8.37 2.10
C GLU A 79 -6.58 7.25 1.39
N LEU A 80 -6.51 7.28 0.06
CA LEU A 80 -5.64 6.36 -0.69
C LEU A 80 -4.18 6.53 -0.28
N LEU A 81 -3.70 7.76 -0.17
CA LEU A 81 -2.33 8.05 0.26
C LEU A 81 -2.08 7.58 1.70
N ALA A 82 -3.05 7.77 2.60
CA ALA A 82 -2.96 7.27 3.97
C ALA A 82 -2.86 5.73 4.00
N LEU A 83 -3.67 5.03 3.19
CA LEU A 83 -3.63 3.57 3.07
C LEU A 83 -2.33 3.07 2.45
N MET A 84 -1.80 3.77 1.45
CA MET A 84 -0.49 3.48 0.90
C MET A 84 0.60 3.63 1.97
N LEU A 85 0.56 4.73 2.74
CA LEU A 85 1.51 5.00 3.81
C LEU A 85 1.47 3.93 4.89
N ASP A 86 0.29 3.55 5.34
CA ASP A 86 0.11 2.48 6.33
C ASP A 86 0.68 1.15 5.83
N LYS A 87 0.32 0.75 4.60
CA LYS A 87 0.79 -0.49 3.97
C LYS A 87 2.31 -0.54 3.78
N VAL A 88 2.97 0.58 3.47
CA VAL A 88 4.44 0.62 3.35
C VAL A 88 5.14 0.72 4.71
N SER A 89 4.44 1.25 5.72
CA SER A 89 4.94 1.39 7.09
C SER A 89 4.72 0.15 7.96
N ASP A 90 4.06 -0.88 7.42
CA ASP A 90 3.81 -2.16 8.09
C ASP A 90 5.09 -2.67 8.80
N PRO A 91 5.09 -2.73 10.14
CA PRO A 91 6.23 -3.21 10.92
C PRO A 91 6.64 -4.64 10.56
N GLY A 92 5.70 -5.47 10.06
CA GLY A 92 5.98 -6.82 9.59
C GLY A 92 6.84 -6.86 8.31
N ARG A 93 6.85 -5.77 7.53
CA ARG A 93 7.75 -5.57 6.38
C ARG A 93 9.04 -4.83 6.76
N ARG A 94 9.14 -4.30 7.97
CA ARG A 94 10.34 -3.61 8.46
C ARG A 94 11.33 -4.65 9.01
N PRO A 95 12.62 -4.56 8.67
CA PRO A 95 13.62 -5.38 9.34
C PRO A 95 13.64 -5.03 10.84
N PRO A 96 13.76 -6.03 11.74
CA PRO A 96 13.86 -5.75 13.17
C PRO A 96 15.08 -4.85 13.44
N ALA A 97 14.96 -3.98 14.44
CA ALA A 97 15.87 -2.84 14.64
C ALA A 97 17.36 -3.22 14.75
N TRP A 98 17.67 -4.45 15.18
CA TRP A 98 19.03 -4.98 15.27
C TRP A 98 19.69 -5.26 13.91
N GLN A 99 18.93 -5.28 12.81
CA GLN A 99 19.46 -5.43 11.43
C GLN A 99 19.82 -4.08 10.78
N VAL A 100 19.41 -2.96 11.36
CA VAL A 100 19.70 -1.62 10.82
C VAL A 100 20.99 -1.10 11.47
N PRO A 101 22.05 -0.76 10.70
CA PRO A 101 23.26 -0.19 11.26
C PRO A 101 22.99 1.06 12.09
N ALA A 102 23.63 1.16 13.26
CA ALA A 102 23.48 2.30 14.16
C ALA A 102 23.92 3.59 13.46
N GLY A 103 23.05 4.60 13.47
CA GLY A 103 23.30 5.91 12.85
C GLY A 103 22.69 6.09 11.45
N GLU A 104 22.14 5.03 10.84
CA GLU A 104 21.40 5.17 9.57
C GLU A 104 19.88 5.26 9.80
N PRO A 105 19.17 6.17 9.10
CA PRO A 105 17.72 6.15 9.09
C PRO A 105 17.24 4.87 8.40
N TRP A 106 16.38 4.13 9.09
CA TRP A 106 15.85 2.83 8.62
C TRP A 106 15.26 2.87 7.20
N TRP A 107 14.71 4.02 6.76
CA TRP A 107 14.14 4.18 5.42
C TRP A 107 15.18 4.14 4.29
N ARG A 108 16.44 4.54 4.53
CA ARG A 108 17.52 4.49 3.51
C ARG A 108 17.93 3.06 3.18
N TRP A 109 18.05 2.22 4.22
CA TRP A 109 18.35 0.80 4.08
C TRP A 109 17.20 0.05 3.38
N TRP A 110 15.95 0.41 3.70
CA TRP A 110 14.76 -0.19 3.10
C TRP A 110 14.66 0.02 1.58
N HIS A 111 15.01 1.20 1.06
CA HIS A 111 15.11 1.41 -0.39
C HIS A 111 16.20 0.53 -1.03
N ALA A 112 17.33 0.34 -0.35
CA ALA A 112 18.45 -0.49 -0.80
C ALA A 112 18.21 -2.01 -0.64
N ALA A 113 17.24 -2.41 0.18
CA ALA A 113 16.81 -3.80 0.36
C ALA A 113 15.69 -4.19 -0.62
N ARG A 114 14.73 -3.30 -0.92
CA ARG A 114 13.70 -3.52 -1.97
C ARG A 114 14.29 -3.65 -3.37
N THR A 115 15.30 -2.86 -3.69
CA THR A 115 15.99 -2.91 -5.01
C THR A 115 16.93 -4.10 -5.16
N ARG A 116 17.25 -4.83 -4.08
CA ARG A 116 18.21 -5.94 -4.09
C ARG A 116 17.59 -7.32 -4.24
N CYS A 117 16.26 -7.40 -4.36
CA CYS A 117 15.54 -8.64 -4.63
C CYS A 117 15.03 -8.69 -6.08
N THR A 118 15.87 -8.32 -7.06
CA THR A 118 15.66 -8.69 -8.47
C THR A 118 16.41 -9.99 -8.79
N CYS A 119 16.14 -11.07 -8.05
CA CYS A 119 16.45 -12.42 -8.50
C CYS A 119 15.13 -13.09 -8.88
N GLY A 120 14.87 -13.11 -10.19
CA GLY A 120 13.59 -13.49 -10.82
C GLY A 120 13.28 -14.99 -10.82
N THR A 121 13.27 -15.64 -9.66
CA THR A 121 12.81 -17.03 -9.54
C THR A 121 12.06 -17.24 -8.22
N PRO A 122 10.82 -17.80 -8.22
CA PRO A 122 10.14 -18.17 -6.99
C PRO A 122 10.94 -19.27 -6.29
N GLY A 123 11.60 -18.94 -5.16
CA GLY A 123 12.20 -19.94 -4.26
C GLY A 123 13.70 -19.82 -3.93
N SER A 124 14.43 -18.80 -4.38
CA SER A 124 15.91 -18.75 -4.18
C SER A 124 16.45 -17.75 -3.15
N CYS A 125 15.62 -16.95 -2.48
CA CYS A 125 16.09 -16.04 -1.43
C CYS A 125 16.42 -16.81 -0.14
N ARG A 126 17.57 -17.48 -0.11
CA ARG A 126 18.17 -18.00 1.12
C ARG A 126 18.95 -16.85 1.75
N SER A 127 18.44 -16.30 2.85
CA SER A 127 19.15 -15.32 3.66
C SER A 127 20.40 -15.98 4.26
N THR A 128 21.58 -15.66 3.74
CA THR A 128 22.83 -15.93 4.43
C THR A 128 23.06 -14.78 5.41
N GLY A 129 22.51 -14.89 6.62
CA GLY A 129 22.96 -14.06 7.74
C GLY A 129 24.32 -14.56 8.24
N PRO A 130 25.24 -13.68 8.65
CA PRO A 130 26.44 -14.11 9.36
C PRO A 130 26.07 -14.43 10.83
N ALA A 131 26.28 -15.69 11.24
CA ALA A 131 26.44 -16.10 12.64
C ALA A 131 27.89 -15.79 13.09
N PRO A 132 28.22 -15.78 14.39
CA PRO A 132 27.43 -16.15 15.58
C PRO A 132 26.94 -15.00 16.46
#